data_AF-D6V2E6-F1
#
_entry.id   AF-D6V2E6-F1
#
_cell.length_a   1.000
_cell.length_b   1.000
_cell.length_c   1.000
_cell.angle_alpha   90.00
_cell.angle_beta   90.00
_cell.angle_gamma   90.00
#
_symmetry.space_group_name_H-M   'P 1'
#
loop_
_entity.id
_entity.type
_entity.pdbx_description
1 polymer ?
#
loop_
_entity_poly.entity_id
_entity_poly.type
_entity_poly.pdbx_seq_one_letter_code
_entity_poly.pdbx_strand_id
1 'polypeptide(L)' 'MEEFLHTENLKLYRKVLDETTDEVKRKSVAELIRNELAKEPKPTNPKDN' A
#
# COMPACT_ATOMS: atom_id res chain seq x y z
N MET A 1 -12.18 -5.56 -9.03
CA MET A 1 -10.90 -6.25 -9.33
C MET A 1 -9.71 -5.43 -8.84
N GLU A 2 -9.73 -4.11 -9.04
CA GLU A 2 -8.66 -3.20 -8.57
C GLU A 2 -8.48 -3.19 -7.05
N GLU A 3 -9.55 -3.14 -6.25
CA GLU A 3 -9.45 -3.20 -4.78
C GLU A 3 -8.76 -4.47 -4.25
N PHE A 4 -9.01 -5.61 -4.90
CA PHE A 4 -8.35 -6.87 -4.58
C PHE A 4 -6.86 -6.81 -4.89
N LEU A 5 -6.49 -6.24 -6.05
CA LEU A 5 -5.09 -6.04 -6.43
C LEU A 5 -4.37 -5.10 -5.46
N HIS A 6 -5.00 -4.00 -5.04
CA HIS A 6 -4.42 -3.09 -4.04
C HIS A 6 -4.16 -3.77 -2.70
N THR A 7 -5.14 -4.54 -2.24
CA THR A 7 -5.03 -5.29 -0.98
C THR A 7 -3.89 -6.31 -1.04
N GLU A 8 -3.77 -7.06 -2.13
CA GLU A 8 -2.71 -8.06 -2.31
C GLU A 8 -1.32 -7.40 -2.47
N ASN A 9 -1.24 -6.27 -3.18
CA ASN A 9 0.00 -5.49 -3.31
C ASN A 9 0.49 -5.00 -1.94
N LEU A 10 -0.40 -4.46 -1.11
CA LEU A 10 -0.06 -3.99 0.24
C LEU A 10 0.44 -5.13 1.14
N LYS A 11 -0.20 -6.30 1.09
CA LYS A 11 0.26 -7.49 1.83
C LYS A 11 1.67 -7.90 1.38
N LEU A 12 1.89 -7.94 0.07
CA LEU A 12 3.19 -8.30 -0.50
C LEU A 12 4.27 -7.31 -0.08
N TYR A 13 4.04 -6.00 -0.23
CA TYR A 13 5.03 -4.99 0.10
C TYR A 13 5.37 -4.97 1.59
N ARG A 14 4.38 -5.19 2.47
CA ARG A 14 4.62 -5.31 3.92
C ARG A 14 5.50 -6.53 4.24
N LYS A 15 5.20 -7.69 3.64
CA LYS A 15 6.03 -8.88 3.81
C LYS A 15 7.48 -8.64 3.35
N VAL A 16 7.66 -8.03 2.18
CA VAL A 16 9.00 -7.69 1.67
C VAL A 16 9.70 -6.70 2.61
N LEU A 17 9.00 -5.72 3.17
CA LEU A 17 9.59 -4.77 4.12
C LEU A 17 10.11 -5.45 5.39
N ASP A 18 9.35 -6.41 5.92
CA ASP A 18 9.71 -7.18 7.12
C ASP A 18 10.91 -8.11 6.87
N GLU A 19 11.00 -8.71 5.68
CA GLU A 19 12.08 -9.61 5.29
C GLU A 19 13.36 -8.87 4.83
N THR A 20 13.26 -7.61 4.45
CA THR A 20 14.40 -6.83 3.92
C THR A 20 15.24 -6.24 5.05
N THR A 21 16.54 -6.57 5.06
CA THR A 21 17.54 -6.01 5.99
C THR A 21 18.33 -4.84 5.41
N ASP A 22 18.34 -4.68 4.09
CA ASP A 22 18.99 -3.58 3.37
C ASP A 22 18.19 -2.28 3.56
N GLU A 23 18.81 -1.28 4.19
CA GLU A 23 18.15 -0.01 4.51
C GLU A 23 17.70 0.79 3.27
N VAL A 24 18.46 0.72 2.17
CA VAL A 24 18.11 1.42 0.92
C VAL A 24 16.87 0.79 0.32
N LYS A 25 16.84 -0.54 0.24
CA LYS A 25 15.67 -1.28 -0.25
C LYS A 25 14.46 -1.11 0.67
N ARG A 26 14.64 -1.09 1.99
CA ARG A 26 13.55 -0.80 2.95
C ARG A 26 12.91 0.56 2.69
N LYS A 27 13.71 1.60 2.41
CA LYS A 27 13.17 2.93 2.07
C LYS A 27 12.33 2.88 0.79
N SER A 28 12.81 2.19 -0.24
CA SER A 28 12.07 2.02 -1.50
C SER A 28 10.77 1.25 -1.31
N VAL A 29 10.78 0.16 -0.54
CA VAL A 29 9.56 -0.63 -0.26
C VAL A 29 8.57 0.19 0.58
N ALA A 30 9.03 0.97 1.55
CA ALA A 30 8.17 1.87 2.32
C ALA A 30 7.55 2.99 1.47
N GLU A 31 8.20 3.42 0.39
CA GLU A 31 7.63 4.35 -0.59
C GLU A 31 6.57 3.69 -1.46
N LEU A 32 6.78 2.45 -1.91
CA LEU A 32 5.77 1.67 -2.62
C LEU A 32 4.49 1.48 -1.79
N ILE A 33 4.61 1.18 -0.50
CA ILE A 33 3.45 1.08 0.42
C ILE A 33 2.70 2.41 0.49
N ARG A 34 3.41 3.55 0.65
CA ARG A 34 2.78 4.88 0.69
C ARG A 34 2.05 5.21 -0.60
N ASN A 35 2.65 4.92 -1.74
CA ASN A 35 2.04 5.16 -3.05
C ASN A 35 0.81 4.27 -3.26
N GLU A 36 0.84 3.01 -2.81
CA GLU A 36 -0.30 2.11 -2.93
C GLU A 36 -1.45 2.53 -2.00
N LEU A 37 -1.16 2.95 -0.77
CA LEU A 37 -2.17 3.53 0.15
C LEU A 37 -2.78 4.82 -0.40
N ALA A 38 -2.04 5.61 -1.18
CA ALA A 38 -2.57 6.81 -1.81
C ALA A 38 -3.53 6.52 -2.98
N LYS A 39 -3.52 5.30 -3.52
CA LYS A 39 -4.46 4.83 -4.56
C LYS A 39 -5.77 4.34 -3.98
N GLU A 40 -5.82 3.99 -2.68
CA GLU A 40 -7.09 3.68 -2.05
C GLU A 40 -7.99 4.91 -2.13
N PRO A 41 -9.16 4.82 -2.77
CA PRO A 41 -10.11 5.91 -2.77
C PRO A 41 -10.48 6.19 -1.31
N LYS A 42 -10.33 7.44 -0.87
CA LYS A 42 -10.91 7.87 0.42
C LYS A 42 -12.37 7.43 0.41
N PRO A 43 -12.89 6.82 1.49
CA PRO A 43 -14.30 6.51 1.56
C PRO A 43 -15.06 7.80 1.31
N THR A 44 -15.71 7.92 0.15
CA THR A 44 -16.68 8.96 -0.10
C THR A 44 -17.84 8.62 0.81
N ASN A 45 -17.86 9.27 1.97
CA ASN A 45 -18.95 9.14 2.92
C ASN A 45 -20.25 9.37 2.14
N PRO A 46 -21.18 8.39 2.03
CA PRO A 46 -22.46 8.62 1.39
C PRO A 46 -23.38 9.29 2.41
N LYS A 47 -23.04 10.52 2.79
CA LYS A 47 -23.87 11.42 3.59
C LYS A 47 -23.47 12.83 3.21
N ASP A 48 -24.12 13.35 2.18
CA ASP A 48 -24.55 14.75 2.06
C ASP A 48 -25.13 14.96 0.65
N ASN A 49 -26.37 14.52 0.44
CA ASN A 49 -27.48 15.34 -0.04
C ASN A 49 -28.80 14.55 -0.04
#